data_AF-A0A3C1YWM4-F1
#
_entry.id   AF-A0A3C1YWM4-F1
#
_cell.length_a   1.000
_cell.length_b   1.000
_cell.length_c   1.000
_cell.angle_alpha   90.00
_cell.angle_beta   90.00
_cell.angle_gamma   90.00
#
_symmetry.space_group_name_H-M   'P 1'
#
loop_
_entity.id
_entity.type
_entity.pdbx_description
1 polymer ?
#
loop_
_entity_poly.entity_id
_entity_poly.type
_entity_poly.pdbx_seq_one_letter_code
_entity_poly.pdbx_strand_id
1 'polypeptide(L)'
;VGRGYHRRPDLTAARFVPDPFSAQPGQRLYRTGDLVRYRPDGTIEYLGRLDHQVKIRGVRIELGEVEAALRQQAGVREAVVVARRNGPGGARLIAYVTTD
;
A
#
# COMPACT_ATOMS: atom_id res chain seq x y z
N VAL A 1 -15.65 2.95 -9.79
CA VAL A 1 -14.19 2.97 -9.49
C VAL A 1 -13.44 3.75 -10.56
N GLY A 2 -12.18 4.18 -10.32
CA GLY A 2 -11.37 4.90 -11.32
C GLY A 2 -11.12 4.11 -12.62
N ARG A 3 -10.56 4.77 -13.64
CA ARG A 3 -10.29 4.14 -14.94
C ARG A 3 -9.26 2.99 -14.83
N GLY A 4 -8.19 3.21 -14.08
CA GLY A 4 -7.08 2.27 -13.90
C GLY A 4 -5.77 3.04 -13.67
N TYR A 5 -4.64 2.33 -13.75
CA TYR A 5 -3.31 2.92 -13.71
C TYR A 5 -2.84 3.26 -15.13
N HIS A 6 -2.35 4.49 -15.33
CA HIS A 6 -1.89 4.96 -16.64
C HIS A 6 -0.72 4.10 -17.15
N ARG A 7 -0.83 3.60 -18.40
CA ARG A 7 0.18 2.75 -19.06
C ARG A 7 0.61 1.52 -18.27
N ARG A 8 -0.24 1.02 -17.36
CA ARG A 8 0.02 -0.18 -16.56
C ARG A 8 -1.21 -1.10 -16.59
N PRO A 9 -1.50 -1.73 -17.75
CA PRO A 9 -2.67 -2.58 -17.92
C PRO A 9 -2.66 -3.79 -16.98
N ASP A 10 -1.51 -4.44 -16.77
CA ASP A 10 -1.40 -5.62 -15.90
C ASP A 10 -1.75 -5.30 -14.45
N LEU A 11 -1.21 -4.18 -13.93
CA LEU A 11 -1.51 -3.72 -12.58
C LEU A 11 -2.98 -3.28 -12.45
N THR A 12 -3.54 -2.70 -13.52
CA THR A 12 -4.97 -2.35 -13.57
C THR A 12 -5.82 -3.61 -13.48
N ALA A 13 -5.55 -4.63 -14.29
CA ALA A 13 -6.30 -5.89 -14.25
C ALA A 13 -6.19 -6.58 -12.88
N ALA A 14 -5.01 -6.54 -12.24
CA ALA A 14 -4.80 -7.14 -10.93
C ALA A 14 -5.52 -6.41 -9.77
N ARG A 15 -5.79 -5.11 -9.89
CA ARG A 15 -6.41 -4.30 -8.82
C ARG A 15 -7.86 -3.89 -9.10
N PHE A 16 -8.28 -3.82 -10.36
CA PHE A 16 -9.62 -3.46 -10.79
C PHE A 16 -10.31 -4.70 -11.38
N VAL A 17 -10.92 -5.49 -10.51
CA VAL A 17 -11.50 -6.80 -10.83
C VAL A 17 -12.98 -6.69 -11.17
N PRO A 18 -13.59 -7.66 -11.87
CA PRO A 18 -15.04 -7.69 -12.08
C PRO A 18 -15.80 -7.61 -10.75
N ASP A 19 -16.91 -6.87 -10.73
CA ASP A 19 -17.80 -6.77 -9.56
C ASP A 19 -18.88 -7.85 -9.58
N PRO A 20 -18.78 -8.91 -8.75
CA PRO A 20 -19.80 -9.96 -8.72
C PRO A 20 -21.08 -9.55 -7.97
N PHE A 21 -21.09 -8.40 -7.29
CA PHE A 21 -22.23 -7.94 -6.49
C PHE A 21 -23.11 -6.94 -7.25
N SER A 22 -22.65 -6.45 -8.40
CA SER A 22 -23.42 -5.53 -9.23
C SER A 22 -24.37 -6.27 -10.16
N ALA A 23 -25.61 -5.78 -10.26
CA ALA A 23 -26.56 -6.24 -11.27
C ALA A 23 -26.24 -5.71 -12.68
N GLN A 24 -25.35 -4.72 -12.80
CA GLN A 24 -25.01 -4.10 -14.08
C GLN A 24 -23.78 -4.78 -14.70
N PRO A 25 -23.85 -5.23 -15.96
CA PRO A 25 -22.69 -5.80 -16.66
C PRO A 25 -21.52 -4.82 -16.75
N GLY A 26 -20.29 -5.35 -16.67
CA GLY A 26 -19.06 -4.57 -16.86
C GLY A 26 -18.64 -3.71 -15.67
N GLN A 27 -19.35 -3.76 -14.54
CA GLN A 27 -18.94 -3.08 -13.31
C GLN A 27 -17.69 -3.74 -12.70
N ARG A 28 -16.91 -2.93 -11.96
CA ARG A 28 -15.62 -3.32 -11.39
C ARG A 28 -15.49 -2.88 -9.95
N LEU A 29 -14.82 -3.71 -9.14
CA LEU A 29 -14.37 -3.39 -7.79
C LEU A 29 -12.88 -3.05 -7.78
N TYR A 30 -12.46 -2.26 -6.78
CA TYR A 30 -11.06 -1.94 -6.56
C TYR A 30 -10.53 -2.64 -5.30
N ARG A 31 -9.46 -3.41 -5.45
CA ARG A 31 -8.80 -4.14 -4.36
C ARG A 31 -7.84 -3.23 -3.60
N THR A 32 -8.33 -2.60 -2.53
CA THR A 32 -7.62 -1.58 -1.73
C THR A 32 -6.37 -2.11 -1.01
N GLY A 33 -6.37 -3.40 -0.67
CA GLY A 33 -5.35 -4.02 0.20
C GLY A 33 -5.52 -3.69 1.70
N ASP A 34 -6.60 -2.99 2.06
CA ASP A 34 -6.96 -2.74 3.46
C ASP A 34 -7.67 -3.96 4.06
N LEU A 35 -7.32 -4.31 5.29
CA LEU A 35 -8.01 -5.32 6.09
C LEU A 35 -9.07 -4.63 6.95
N VAL A 36 -10.31 -5.09 6.83
CA VAL A 36 -11.46 -4.51 7.53
C VAL A 36 -12.40 -5.60 8.03
N ARG A 37 -13.27 -5.26 8.98
CA ARG A 37 -14.41 -6.10 9.40
C ARG A 37 -15.68 -5.26 9.60
N TYR A 38 -16.83 -5.90 9.48
CA TYR A 38 -18.10 -5.33 9.94
C TYR A 38 -18.22 -5.45 11.45
N ARG A 39 -18.79 -4.43 12.08
CA ARG A 39 -19.23 -4.44 13.48
C ARG A 39 -20.73 -4.78 13.57
N PRO A 40 -21.25 -5.16 14.75
CA PRO A 40 -22.66 -5.49 14.93
C PRO A 40 -23.62 -4.35 14.56
N ASP A 41 -23.16 -3.10 14.65
CA ASP A 41 -23.90 -1.89 14.28
C ASP A 41 -23.87 -1.60 12.76
N GLY A 42 -23.25 -2.46 11.95
CA GLY A 42 -23.10 -2.31 10.51
C GLY A 42 -21.97 -1.40 10.06
N THR A 43 -21.22 -0.79 11.00
CA THR A 43 -20.06 0.04 10.66
C THR A 43 -18.86 -0.81 10.24
N ILE A 44 -17.95 -0.21 9.46
CA ILE A 44 -16.70 -0.87 9.01
C ILE A 44 -15.55 -0.43 9.91
N GLU A 45 -14.93 -1.40 10.57
CA GLU A 45 -13.72 -1.21 11.35
C GLU A 45 -12.47 -1.53 10.52
N TYR A 46 -11.53 -0.58 10.50
CA TYR A 46 -10.24 -0.73 9.86
C TYR A 46 -9.24 -1.44 10.78
N LEU A 47 -8.65 -2.53 10.30
CA LEU A 47 -7.73 -3.39 11.07
C LEU A 47 -6.27 -3.29 10.61
N GLY A 48 -6.01 -2.64 9.47
CA GLY A 48 -4.67 -2.47 8.94
C GLY A 48 -4.59 -2.72 7.45
N ARG A 49 -3.38 -3.01 6.97
CA ARG A 49 -3.13 -3.39 5.57
C ARG A 49 -2.66 -4.82 5.50
N LEU A 50 -3.02 -5.49 4.42
CA LEU A 50 -2.50 -6.82 4.07
C LEU A 50 -1.12 -6.74 3.42
N ASP A 51 -0.73 -5.56 2.93
CA ASP A 51 0.56 -5.32 2.31
C ASP A 51 1.41 -4.33 3.13
N HIS A 52 2.61 -4.06 2.63
CA HIS A 52 3.65 -3.31 3.33
C HIS A 52 3.47 -1.78 3.25
N GLN A 53 2.37 -1.29 2.69
CA GLN A 53 2.17 0.15 2.54
C GLN A 53 1.83 0.79 3.88
N VAL A 54 2.29 2.02 4.08
CA VAL A 54 2.14 2.71 5.36
C VAL A 54 1.57 4.10 5.16
N LYS A 55 0.91 4.61 6.20
CA LYS A 55 0.52 6.02 6.27
C LYS A 55 1.38 6.70 7.32
N ILE A 56 2.16 7.68 6.90
CA ILE A 56 2.96 8.55 7.78
C ILE A 56 2.46 9.97 7.58
N ARG A 57 1.98 10.61 8.65
CA ARG A 57 1.49 12.00 8.63
C ARG A 57 0.43 12.26 7.53
N GLY A 58 -0.49 11.31 7.34
CA GLY A 58 -1.56 11.39 6.32
C GLY A 58 -1.13 11.01 4.89
N VAL A 59 0.16 10.84 4.64
CA VAL A 59 0.71 10.49 3.32
C VAL A 59 0.82 8.98 3.19
N ARG A 60 0.32 8.43 2.08
CA ARG A 60 0.49 7.02 1.71
C ARG A 60 1.88 6.83 1.12
N ILE A 61 2.63 5.89 1.66
CA ILE A 61 4.01 5.61 1.24
C ILE A 61 4.14 4.14 0.85
N GLU A 62 4.70 3.93 -0.32
CA GLU A 62 5.15 2.63 -0.84
C GLU A 62 6.58 2.38 -0.37
N LEU A 63 6.77 1.52 0.64
CA LEU A 63 8.12 1.29 1.20
C LEU A 63 9.11 0.78 0.15
N GLY A 64 8.65 -0.07 -0.77
CA GLY A 64 9.46 -0.60 -1.86
C GLY A 64 9.99 0.48 -2.84
N GLU A 65 9.29 1.60 -2.99
CA GLU A 65 9.78 2.72 -3.81
C GLU A 65 10.96 3.42 -3.12
N VAL A 66 10.87 3.60 -1.80
CA VAL A 66 11.96 4.15 -1.00
C VAL A 66 13.17 3.20 -1.02
N GLU A 67 12.94 1.90 -0.87
CA GLU A 67 14.00 0.87 -0.96
C GLU A 67 14.66 0.85 -2.34
N ALA A 68 13.90 1.00 -3.42
CA ALA A 68 14.43 1.08 -4.78
C ALA A 68 15.27 2.34 -4.99
N ALA A 69 14.83 3.49 -4.48
CA ALA A 69 15.58 4.74 -4.55
C ALA A 69 16.88 4.68 -3.74
N LEU A 70 16.86 4.05 -2.55
CA LEU A 70 18.05 3.86 -1.72
C LEU A 70 19.10 2.98 -2.41
N ARG A 71 18.69 1.89 -3.07
CA ARG A 71 19.58 1.00 -3.83
C ARG A 71 20.21 1.65 -5.07
N GLN A 72 19.74 2.82 -5.49
CA GLN A 72 20.37 3.59 -6.57
C GLN A 72 21.51 4.49 -6.08
N GLN A 73 21.68 4.64 -4.76
CA GLN A 73 22.76 5.45 -4.18
C GLN A 73 24.07 4.67 -4.16
N ALA A 74 25.18 5.36 -4.45
CA ALA A 74 26.51 4.74 -4.41
C ALA A 74 26.82 4.19 -3.01
N GLY A 75 27.37 2.97 -2.97
CA GLY A 75 27.74 2.29 -1.71
C GLY A 75 26.59 1.59 -0.99
N VAL A 76 25.35 1.64 -1.49
CA VAL A 76 24.22 0.86 -0.93
C VAL A 76 24.04 -0.43 -1.71
N ARG A 77 24.31 -1.57 -1.07
CA ARG A 77 24.12 -2.91 -1.64
C ARG A 77 22.68 -3.41 -1.46
N GLU A 78 22.19 -3.39 -0.23
CA GLU A 78 20.82 -3.79 0.11
C GLU A 78 20.15 -2.71 0.96
N ALA A 79 18.82 -2.61 0.87
CA ALA A 79 18.03 -1.67 1.65
C ALA A 79 16.67 -2.25 2.04
N VAL A 80 16.29 -2.09 3.30
CA VAL A 80 14.95 -2.42 3.83
C VAL A 80 14.41 -1.21 4.59
N VAL A 81 13.16 -0.83 4.31
CA VAL A 81 12.50 0.29 4.97
C VAL A 81 11.32 -0.21 5.79
N VAL A 82 11.23 0.25 7.03
CA VAL A 82 10.14 -0.07 7.95
C VAL A 82 9.49 1.19 8.52
N ALA A 83 8.20 1.12 8.81
CA ALA A 83 7.51 2.19 9.53
C ALA A 83 7.47 1.91 11.03
N ARG A 84 8.05 2.82 11.81
CA ARG A 84 7.93 2.81 13.27
C ARG A 84 6.84 3.78 13.68
N ARG A 85 5.73 3.25 14.21
CA ARG A 85 4.53 4.04 14.55
C ARG A 85 4.55 4.68 15.95
N ASN A 86 5.24 4.05 16.91
CA ASN A 86 5.14 4.40 18.34
C ASN A 86 6.51 4.79 18.94
N GLY A 87 7.18 5.78 18.36
CA GLY A 87 8.42 6.34 18.92
C GLY A 87 8.25 7.79 19.37
N PRO A 88 9.19 8.33 20.17
CA PRO A 88 9.27 9.77 20.41
C PRO A 88 9.30 10.49 19.05
N GLY A 89 8.38 11.44 18.83
CA GLY A 89 8.21 12.13 17.54
C GLY A 89 7.19 11.52 16.57
N GLY A 90 6.47 10.47 16.98
CA GLY A 90 5.38 9.87 16.20
C GLY A 90 5.86 8.94 15.08
N ALA A 91 4.96 8.68 14.12
CA ALA A 91 5.21 7.74 13.05
C ALA A 91 6.32 8.24 12.11
N ARG A 92 7.32 7.39 11.84
CA ARG A 92 8.46 7.68 10.95
C ARG A 92 8.90 6.45 10.17
N LEU A 93 9.61 6.67 9.08
CA LEU A 93 10.32 5.63 8.35
C LEU A 93 11.72 5.45 8.93
N ILE A 94 12.20 4.20 8.94
CA ILE A 94 13.58 3.84 9.25
C ILE A 94 14.08 2.97 8.10
N ALA A 95 15.25 3.32 7.57
CA ALA A 95 15.94 2.55 6.54
C ALA A 95 17.15 1.84 7.16
N TYR A 96 17.28 0.55 6.87
CA TYR A 96 18.48 -0.24 7.14
C TYR A 96 19.16 -0.50 5.81
N VAL A 97 20.47 -0.29 5.75
CA VAL A 97 21.27 -0.46 4.53
C VAL A 97 22.52 -1.27 4.83
N THR A 98 22.98 -2.03 3.84
CA THR A 98 24.31 -2.65 3.86
C THR A 98 25.20 -1.95 2.83
N THR A 99 26.47 -1.76 3.17
CA THR A 99 27.51 -1.38 2.22
C THR A 99 28.34 -2.60 1.87
N ASP A 100 29.11 -2.53 0.80
CA ASP A 100 30.17 -3.51 0.55
C ASP A 100 31.30 -3.40 1.58
#